data_AF-A0A5C8QRM4-F1
#
_entry.id   AF-A0A5C8QRM4-F1
#
_cell.length_a   1.000
_cell.length_b   1.000
_cell.length_c   1.000
_cell.angle_alpha   90.00
_cell.angle_beta   90.00
_cell.angle_gamma   90.00
#
_symmetry.space_group_name_H-M   'P 1'
#
loop_
_entity.id
_entity.type
_entity.pdbx_description
1 polymer ?
#
loop_
_entity_poly.entity_id
_entity_poly.type
_entity_poly.pdbx_seq_one_letter_code
_entity_poly.pdbx_strand_id
1 'polypeptide(L)'
;MADFTVGDGDFLVDGRPVRLLSGALHYFRVHEEQWPHRLRMLRAMGLNCVETYVPWDLHEPAPGRYVDVEALGRFLDAAGEAGLWAIVRPGPYICAEWDNGGLPYWLTAAVGSRLRTGDPAYLGPVERWLRRLLPQVVARQIDRGGPVIMVQVENEYGSYGSDLPYLSTLAALLRACGIEVPLFTSDGPEDHMLTGGSVPGVLATVNFGSGARAAFAKLREHRAGGPLMCMEFWCGWFDHWGAPPVVRDPADAADALREILECGASVNIYMAHGGTNFAGRAGANRAGALHEGALEPDVTSYDYGAPVDEAGRPTEKFWLFREILAGYGEGPLPEVPPAPPVLGDGPLRAELDGWAPLDEVIDGLGGPQTRTPMPPSFEELGVDRGLVRYRVTVPGPRRPYPLTLSGLRDLAVVQVDGVRAGVLREEDPVLAEPVAGPAVVEAWVESLGRVNYGPRAGEPKGITGGFLHERQYLHGVRARGLRLDAFDDAAAVAALPFRAPAWPGARGLYRGAFDVTSPGDARLRLPGWTRGFVWVNGFCAGRYWAVGPQESLFVPGPVLRAGRNEVWVLELEGAGEGHVRLV
;
A
#
# COMPACT_ATOMS: atom_id res chain seq x y z
N MET A 1 35.05 10.67 -9.68
CA MET A 1 33.73 10.06 -9.46
C MET A 1 32.72 11.17 -9.62
N ALA A 2 31.53 10.88 -10.16
CA ALA A 2 30.50 11.89 -10.33
C ALA A 2 30.02 12.38 -8.96
N ASP A 3 29.72 13.67 -8.84
CA ASP A 3 29.26 14.28 -7.60
C ASP A 3 27.89 14.94 -7.79
N PHE A 4 27.02 14.84 -6.78
CA PHE A 4 25.72 15.50 -6.75
C PHE A 4 25.58 16.34 -5.49
N THR A 5 25.32 17.64 -5.67
CA THR A 5 25.24 18.59 -4.56
C THR A 5 24.04 19.52 -4.69
N VAL A 6 23.65 20.10 -3.56
CA VAL A 6 22.61 21.14 -3.47
C VAL A 6 23.32 22.49 -3.39
N GLY A 7 23.23 23.29 -4.45
CA GLY A 7 23.77 24.65 -4.50
C GLY A 7 22.80 25.68 -3.92
N ASP A 8 23.19 26.96 -4.01
CA ASP A 8 22.41 28.07 -3.43
C ASP A 8 21.03 28.27 -4.09
N GLY A 9 20.90 27.88 -5.37
CA GLY A 9 19.65 27.98 -6.13
C GLY A 9 19.36 26.83 -7.09
N ASP A 10 20.33 25.95 -7.33
CA ASP A 10 20.25 24.86 -8.31
C ASP A 10 20.75 23.54 -7.70
N PHE A 11 20.27 22.42 -8.22
CA PHE A 11 20.97 21.15 -8.05
C PHE A 11 22.16 21.09 -8.99
N LEU A 12 23.27 20.48 -8.57
CA LEU A 12 24.48 20.43 -9.37
C LEU A 12 24.95 18.98 -9.55
N VAL A 13 25.26 18.61 -10.80
CA VAL A 13 26.02 17.39 -11.12
C VAL A 13 27.39 17.81 -11.63
N ASP A 14 28.46 17.38 -10.96
CA ASP A 14 29.83 17.77 -11.27
C ASP A 14 30.00 19.31 -11.39
N GLY A 15 29.34 20.06 -10.49
CA GLY A 15 29.35 21.52 -10.47
C GLY A 15 28.50 22.21 -11.56
N ARG A 16 27.79 21.46 -12.40
CA ARG A 16 26.91 22.01 -13.45
C ARG A 16 25.44 21.96 -13.02
N PRO A 17 24.67 23.06 -13.19
CA PRO A 17 23.25 23.07 -12.89
C PRO A 17 22.49 21.96 -13.62
N VAL A 18 21.63 21.27 -12.87
CA VAL A 18 20.71 20.26 -13.39
C VAL A 18 19.32 20.51 -12.81
N ARG A 19 18.30 20.28 -13.63
CA ARG A 19 16.91 20.23 -13.17
C ARG A 19 16.51 18.78 -13.00
N LEU A 20 16.01 18.42 -11.82
CA LEU A 20 15.50 17.07 -11.58
C LEU A 20 14.07 16.99 -12.13
N LEU A 21 13.91 16.17 -13.17
CA LEU A 21 12.63 15.79 -13.75
C LEU A 21 12.40 14.34 -13.34
N SER A 22 11.79 14.17 -12.18
CA SER A 22 11.59 12.89 -11.52
C SER A 22 10.16 12.39 -11.68
N GLY A 23 9.97 11.08 -11.54
CA GLY A 23 8.67 10.46 -11.44
C GLY A 23 8.67 9.35 -10.41
N ALA A 24 7.65 9.34 -9.56
CA ALA A 24 7.47 8.29 -8.56
C ALA A 24 7.06 6.98 -9.23
N LEU A 25 7.81 5.93 -8.94
CA LEU A 25 7.54 4.55 -9.34
C LEU A 25 7.95 3.61 -8.20
N HIS A 26 6.97 2.92 -7.65
CA HIS A 26 7.17 2.06 -6.48
C HIS A 26 7.46 0.63 -6.90
N TYR A 27 8.69 0.15 -6.66
CA TYR A 27 9.10 -1.20 -7.07
C TYR A 27 8.22 -2.31 -6.46
N PHE A 28 7.67 -2.06 -5.27
CA PHE A 28 6.79 -2.98 -4.56
C PHE A 28 5.34 -3.01 -5.07
N ARG A 29 4.98 -2.13 -6.03
CA ARG A 29 3.67 -2.11 -6.71
C ARG A 29 3.71 -2.65 -8.14
N VAL A 30 4.88 -3.09 -8.60
CA VAL A 30 5.13 -3.57 -9.96
C VAL A 30 5.87 -4.90 -9.88
N HIS A 31 5.44 -5.90 -10.63
CA HIS A 31 6.17 -7.17 -10.70
C HIS A 31 7.61 -6.93 -11.22
N GLU A 32 8.60 -7.56 -10.61
CA GLU A 32 10.03 -7.28 -10.85
C GLU A 32 10.42 -7.36 -12.34
N GLU A 33 9.96 -8.38 -13.04
CA GLU A 33 10.19 -8.55 -14.49
C GLU A 33 9.63 -7.41 -15.37
N GLN A 34 8.76 -6.55 -14.83
CA GLN A 34 8.18 -5.41 -15.53
C GLN A 34 8.90 -4.09 -15.24
N TRP A 35 9.77 -4.01 -14.23
CA TRP A 35 10.50 -2.77 -13.91
C TRP A 35 11.25 -2.17 -15.12
N PRO A 36 11.99 -2.95 -15.94
CA PRO A 36 12.72 -2.38 -17.08
C PRO A 36 11.79 -1.67 -18.07
N HIS A 37 10.59 -2.21 -18.30
CA HIS A 37 9.59 -1.55 -19.14
C HIS A 37 9.14 -0.23 -18.54
N ARG A 38 8.71 -0.24 -17.27
CA ARG A 38 8.15 0.96 -16.63
C ARG A 38 9.19 2.08 -16.50
N LEU A 39 10.44 1.75 -16.21
CA LEU A 39 11.55 2.71 -16.17
C LEU A 39 11.83 3.31 -17.56
N ARG A 40 11.79 2.51 -18.63
CA ARG A 40 11.88 3.02 -20.01
C ARG A 40 10.72 3.94 -20.38
N MET A 41 9.50 3.69 -19.87
CA MET A 41 8.38 4.61 -20.04
C MET A 41 8.68 5.97 -19.40
N LEU A 42 9.24 6.00 -18.18
CA LEU A 42 9.62 7.27 -17.52
C LEU A 42 10.67 8.04 -18.34
N ARG A 43 11.71 7.35 -18.83
CA ARG A 43 12.71 7.95 -19.73
C ARG A 43 12.09 8.50 -21.00
N ALA A 44 11.20 7.73 -21.62
CA ALA A 44 10.49 8.17 -22.82
C ALA A 44 9.60 9.39 -22.52
N MET A 45 8.99 9.49 -21.35
CA MET A 45 8.23 10.68 -20.97
C MET A 45 9.10 11.95 -20.88
N GLY A 46 10.41 11.82 -20.73
CA GLY A 46 11.36 12.93 -20.59
C GLY A 46 11.90 13.11 -19.17
N LEU A 47 11.69 12.11 -18.31
CA LEU A 47 12.26 12.10 -16.96
C LEU A 47 13.73 11.69 -16.99
N ASN A 48 14.53 12.35 -16.14
CA ASN A 48 15.94 12.03 -15.92
C ASN A 48 16.18 11.33 -14.57
N CYS A 49 15.16 11.28 -13.72
CA CYS A 49 15.21 10.68 -12.39
C CYS A 49 13.97 9.81 -12.13
N VAL A 50 14.11 8.79 -11.28
CA VAL A 50 13.01 8.04 -10.68
C VAL A 50 13.07 8.19 -9.17
N GLU A 51 11.91 8.23 -8.55
CA GLU A 51 11.78 8.26 -7.09
C GLU A 51 11.07 6.99 -6.60
N THR A 52 11.51 6.44 -5.47
CA THR A 52 10.84 5.30 -4.85
C THR A 52 10.88 5.33 -3.31
N TYR A 53 9.76 4.96 -2.69
CA TYR A 53 9.66 4.63 -1.26
C TYR A 53 10.21 3.24 -0.92
N VAL A 54 10.35 2.96 0.38
CA VAL A 54 10.67 1.62 0.91
C VAL A 54 9.66 1.21 2.00
N PRO A 55 8.81 0.19 1.77
CA PRO A 55 7.85 -0.29 2.76
C PRO A 55 8.53 -1.24 3.75
N TRP A 56 8.73 -0.79 4.99
CA TRP A 56 9.40 -1.60 6.02
C TRP A 56 8.60 -2.87 6.35
N ASP A 57 7.27 -2.79 6.44
CA ASP A 57 6.37 -3.92 6.71
C ASP A 57 6.47 -5.08 5.68
N LEU A 58 6.83 -4.76 4.43
CA LEU A 58 7.06 -5.76 3.39
C LEU A 58 8.32 -6.57 3.69
N HIS A 59 9.36 -5.88 4.15
CA HIS A 59 10.70 -6.42 4.29
C HIS A 59 11.01 -6.95 5.69
N GLU A 60 10.26 -6.55 6.73
CA GLU A 60 10.34 -7.11 8.08
C GLU A 60 8.94 -7.53 8.61
N PRO A 61 8.30 -8.54 7.99
CA PRO A 61 6.93 -8.95 8.34
C PRO A 61 6.77 -9.46 9.78
N ALA A 62 7.87 -9.84 10.44
CA ALA A 62 7.92 -10.17 11.86
C ALA A 62 9.25 -9.66 12.45
N PRO A 63 9.32 -9.36 13.76
CA PRO A 63 10.51 -8.79 14.38
C PRO A 63 11.77 -9.62 14.09
N GLY A 64 12.76 -9.01 13.43
CA GLY A 64 14.02 -9.63 13.05
C GLY A 64 13.97 -10.63 11.89
N ARG A 65 12.79 -10.87 11.28
CA ARG A 65 12.65 -11.70 10.08
C ARG A 65 12.63 -10.82 8.85
N TYR A 66 13.75 -10.77 8.13
CA TYR A 66 13.87 -9.98 6.90
C TYR A 66 13.54 -10.79 5.65
N VAL A 67 12.81 -10.19 4.72
CA VAL A 67 12.41 -10.79 3.43
C VAL A 67 12.76 -9.84 2.29
N ASP A 68 13.61 -10.30 1.38
CA ASP A 68 14.00 -9.63 0.11
C ASP A 68 14.26 -8.12 0.21
N VAL A 69 15.10 -7.71 1.17
CA VAL A 69 15.55 -6.31 1.31
C VAL A 69 16.35 -5.87 0.07
N GLU A 70 17.01 -6.84 -0.55
CA GLU A 70 17.83 -6.70 -1.75
C GLU A 70 17.01 -6.29 -3.00
N ALA A 71 15.68 -6.41 -2.99
CA ALA A 71 14.80 -5.95 -4.05
C ALA A 71 15.00 -4.46 -4.39
N LEU A 72 15.17 -3.61 -3.37
CA LEU A 72 15.50 -2.20 -3.57
C LEU A 72 16.79 -2.05 -4.37
N GLY A 73 17.81 -2.85 -4.05
CA GLY A 73 19.07 -2.82 -4.76
C GLY A 73 18.91 -3.17 -6.24
N ARG A 74 18.20 -4.27 -6.54
CA ARG A 74 17.93 -4.69 -7.92
C ARG A 74 17.12 -3.65 -8.71
N PHE A 75 16.14 -3.01 -8.06
CA PHE A 75 15.38 -1.92 -8.66
C PHE A 75 16.25 -0.71 -8.99
N LEU A 76 17.13 -0.31 -8.06
CA LEU A 76 18.06 0.80 -8.27
C LEU A 76 19.07 0.47 -9.39
N ASP A 77 19.55 -0.77 -9.48
CA ASP A 77 20.38 -1.21 -10.61
C ASP A 77 19.63 -1.06 -11.95
N ALA A 78 18.38 -1.52 -12.01
CA ALA A 78 17.54 -1.37 -13.20
C ALA A 78 17.29 0.11 -13.57
N ALA A 79 17.15 1.00 -12.57
CA ALA A 79 17.03 2.43 -12.81
C ALA A 79 18.31 3.00 -13.45
N GLY A 80 19.49 2.61 -12.94
CA GLY A 80 20.78 2.98 -13.52
C GLY A 80 20.95 2.46 -14.95
N GLU A 81 20.57 1.21 -15.23
CA GLU A 81 20.57 0.62 -16.57
C GLU A 81 19.63 1.35 -17.55
N ALA A 82 18.50 1.87 -17.04
CA ALA A 82 17.60 2.74 -17.81
C ALA A 82 18.15 4.16 -17.99
N GLY A 83 19.31 4.49 -17.42
CA GLY A 83 19.93 5.80 -17.48
C GLY A 83 19.25 6.85 -16.61
N LEU A 84 18.47 6.44 -15.60
CA LEU A 84 17.83 7.32 -14.62
C LEU A 84 18.72 7.49 -13.39
N TRP A 85 18.77 8.71 -12.84
CA TRP A 85 19.13 8.88 -11.43
C TRP A 85 18.00 8.38 -10.53
N ALA A 86 18.30 8.18 -9.25
CA ALA A 86 17.35 7.71 -8.26
C ALA A 86 17.30 8.62 -7.03
N ILE A 87 16.08 8.93 -6.59
CA ILE A 87 15.78 9.50 -5.27
C ILE A 87 15.18 8.39 -4.43
N VAL A 88 15.73 8.14 -3.24
CA VAL A 88 15.22 7.10 -2.34
C VAL A 88 14.56 7.75 -1.12
N ARG A 89 13.34 7.32 -0.82
CA ARG A 89 12.57 7.76 0.35
C ARG A 89 12.42 6.57 1.31
N PRO A 90 13.44 6.29 2.14
CA PRO A 90 13.53 5.03 2.90
C PRO A 90 12.59 4.92 4.09
N GLY A 91 11.80 5.95 4.38
CA GLY A 91 10.95 6.00 5.58
C GLY A 91 11.73 6.38 6.84
N PRO A 92 11.41 5.81 8.02
CA PRO A 92 10.77 4.50 8.20
C PRO A 92 9.27 4.46 7.94
N TYR A 93 8.58 5.60 8.02
CA TYR A 93 7.18 5.76 7.62
C TYR A 93 7.11 6.44 6.26
N ILE A 94 6.24 5.95 5.37
CA ILE A 94 6.15 6.40 3.97
C ILE A 94 4.76 6.91 3.57
N CYS A 95 3.73 6.77 4.41
CA CYS A 95 2.33 7.02 4.01
C CYS A 95 1.95 6.19 2.77
N ALA A 96 1.97 6.81 1.59
CA ALA A 96 1.92 6.21 0.26
C ALA A 96 0.69 5.35 -0.03
N GLU A 97 -0.42 5.55 0.68
CA GLU A 97 -1.62 4.70 0.58
C GLU A 97 -1.32 3.21 0.74
N TRP A 98 -0.32 2.91 1.57
CA TRP A 98 0.16 1.57 1.84
C TRP A 98 -0.18 1.17 3.27
N ASP A 99 -0.44 -0.11 3.53
CA ASP A 99 -0.86 -0.62 4.84
C ASP A 99 0.04 -0.04 5.94
N ASN A 100 -0.59 0.63 6.90
CA ASN A 100 0.06 1.22 8.08
C ASN A 100 1.18 2.23 7.75
N GLY A 101 1.13 2.86 6.57
CA GLY A 101 2.17 3.78 6.10
C GLY A 101 3.54 3.12 5.93
N GLY A 102 3.57 1.81 5.64
CA GLY A 102 4.79 1.01 5.52
C GLY A 102 5.39 0.56 6.84
N LEU A 103 4.78 0.89 7.99
CA LEU A 103 5.29 0.45 9.29
C LEU A 103 4.81 -0.96 9.64
N PRO A 104 5.67 -1.84 10.19
CA PRO A 104 5.23 -3.18 10.57
C PRO A 104 4.16 -3.17 11.67
N TYR A 105 3.11 -3.99 11.54
CA TYR A 105 2.01 -4.05 12.52
C TYR A 105 2.49 -4.38 13.95
N TRP A 106 3.52 -5.22 14.08
CA TRP A 106 4.08 -5.64 15.36
C TRP A 106 4.76 -4.47 16.09
N LEU A 107 5.22 -3.45 15.35
CA LEU A 107 5.81 -2.24 15.91
C LEU A 107 4.72 -1.30 16.42
N THR A 108 3.73 -1.01 15.56
CA THR A 108 2.69 -0.03 15.90
C THR A 108 1.84 -0.48 17.08
N ALA A 109 1.57 -1.79 17.19
CA ALA A 109 0.90 -2.37 18.35
C ALA A 109 1.61 -2.10 19.68
N ALA A 110 2.94 -2.18 19.69
CA ALA A 110 3.75 -2.02 20.89
C ALA A 110 3.96 -0.55 21.27
N VAL A 111 4.08 0.33 20.27
CA VAL A 111 4.44 1.74 20.46
C VAL A 111 3.20 2.60 20.74
N GLY A 112 2.08 2.33 20.05
CA GLY A 112 0.85 3.12 20.17
C GLY A 112 1.04 4.58 19.75
N SER A 113 0.51 5.52 20.55
CA SER A 113 0.55 6.97 20.26
C SER A 113 1.94 7.61 20.28
N ARG A 114 2.99 6.84 20.54
CA ARG A 114 4.40 7.28 20.55
C ARG A 114 5.08 7.05 19.20
N LEU A 115 4.31 6.64 18.21
CA LEU A 115 4.76 6.40 16.84
C LEU A 115 5.38 7.67 16.25
N ARG A 116 6.44 7.54 15.45
CA ARG A 116 7.13 8.68 14.80
C ARG A 116 7.54 9.78 15.81
N THR A 117 8.10 9.36 16.94
CA THR A 117 8.69 10.25 17.95
C THR A 117 10.07 9.75 18.39
N GLY A 118 10.73 10.49 19.28
CA GLY A 118 11.98 10.07 19.91
C GLY A 118 11.86 8.92 20.91
N ASP A 119 10.69 8.27 21.06
CA ASP A 119 10.52 7.17 21.99
C ASP A 119 11.46 5.98 21.66
N PRO A 120 12.26 5.49 22.61
CA PRO A 120 13.21 4.41 22.37
C PRO A 120 12.59 3.10 21.89
N ALA A 121 11.33 2.81 22.24
CA ALA A 121 10.63 1.62 21.76
C ALA A 121 10.29 1.71 20.27
N TYR A 122 10.23 2.92 19.70
CA TYR A 122 10.11 3.15 18.27
C TYR A 122 11.49 3.28 17.59
N LEU A 123 12.36 4.13 18.12
CA LEU A 123 13.67 4.41 17.51
C LEU A 123 14.60 3.20 17.48
N GLY A 124 14.58 2.33 18.51
CA GLY A 124 15.41 1.13 18.53
C GLY A 124 15.13 0.19 17.34
N PRO A 125 13.87 -0.20 17.10
CA PRO A 125 13.48 -0.90 15.87
C PRO A 125 13.84 -0.17 14.56
N VAL A 126 13.59 1.15 14.49
CA VAL A 126 13.94 1.96 13.30
C VAL A 126 15.44 1.89 13.00
N GLU A 127 16.28 2.00 14.02
CA GLU A 127 17.73 1.91 13.86
C GLU A 127 18.14 0.55 13.28
N ARG A 128 17.61 -0.55 13.81
CA ARG A 128 17.91 -1.89 13.30
C ARG A 128 17.47 -2.06 11.85
N TRP A 129 16.27 -1.56 11.52
CA TRP A 129 15.76 -1.59 10.16
C TRP A 129 16.64 -0.81 9.19
N LEU A 130 16.94 0.45 9.48
CA LEU A 130 17.76 1.29 8.62
C LEU A 130 19.18 0.72 8.44
N ARG A 131 19.77 0.13 9.49
CA ARG A 131 21.06 -0.58 9.36
C ARG A 131 21.01 -1.82 8.47
N ARG A 132 19.85 -2.48 8.36
CA ARG A 132 19.63 -3.60 7.43
C ARG A 132 19.38 -3.12 6.00
N LEU A 133 18.60 -2.05 5.84
CA LEU A 133 18.17 -1.50 4.55
C LEU A 133 19.27 -0.74 3.81
N LEU A 134 19.90 0.22 4.48
CA LEU A 134 20.72 1.24 3.83
C LEU A 134 21.95 0.72 3.08
N PRO A 135 22.55 -0.46 3.37
CA PRO A 135 23.56 -1.04 2.49
C PRO A 135 23.14 -1.14 1.02
N GLN A 136 21.84 -1.34 0.73
CA GLN A 136 21.32 -1.37 -0.64
C GLN A 136 21.39 -0.01 -1.34
N VAL A 137 21.21 1.07 -0.59
CA VAL A 137 21.27 2.46 -1.06
C VAL A 137 22.72 2.94 -1.14
N VAL A 138 23.50 2.67 -0.10
CA VAL A 138 24.90 3.11 0.06
C VAL A 138 25.78 2.58 -1.07
N ALA A 139 25.59 1.33 -1.49
CA ALA A 139 26.35 0.75 -2.60
C ALA A 139 26.05 1.42 -3.96
N ARG A 140 24.97 2.19 -4.06
CA ARG A 140 24.40 2.73 -5.31
C ARG A 140 24.34 4.25 -5.34
N GLN A 141 25.03 4.92 -4.43
CA GLN A 141 25.18 6.37 -4.46
C GLN A 141 26.03 6.82 -5.67
N ILE A 142 25.76 8.00 -6.17
CA ILE A 142 26.40 8.56 -7.37
C ILE A 142 27.93 8.75 -7.23
N ASP A 143 28.37 9.12 -6.04
CA ASP A 143 29.78 9.21 -5.63
C ASP A 143 30.49 7.85 -5.65
N ARG A 144 29.72 6.75 -5.70
CA ARG A 144 30.18 5.36 -5.79
C ARG A 144 29.84 4.71 -7.13
N GLY A 145 29.40 5.51 -8.12
CA GLY A 145 29.11 5.06 -9.48
C GLY A 145 27.70 4.49 -9.68
N GLY A 146 26.81 4.61 -8.68
CA GLY A 146 25.40 4.22 -8.83
C GLY A 146 24.47 5.39 -9.16
N PRO A 147 23.15 5.16 -9.26
CA PRO A 147 22.19 6.18 -9.66
C PRO A 147 21.67 7.06 -8.51
N VAL A 148 21.86 6.69 -7.24
CA VAL A 148 21.22 7.39 -6.11
C VAL A 148 21.87 8.76 -5.89
N ILE A 149 21.06 9.82 -5.96
CA ILE A 149 21.50 11.22 -5.84
C ILE A 149 20.96 11.95 -4.62
N MET A 150 19.84 11.50 -4.04
CA MET A 150 19.24 12.13 -2.85
C MET A 150 18.51 11.09 -2.00
N VAL A 151 18.46 11.32 -0.69
CA VAL A 151 17.76 10.47 0.26
C VAL A 151 16.88 11.29 1.20
N GLN A 152 15.62 10.90 1.34
CA GLN A 152 14.70 11.58 2.26
C GLN A 152 14.91 11.14 3.72
N VAL A 153 14.73 12.07 4.66
CA VAL A 153 14.85 11.78 6.11
C VAL A 153 13.61 11.12 6.71
N GLU A 154 12.43 11.67 6.41
CA GLU A 154 11.11 11.24 6.89
C GLU A 154 10.06 11.75 5.89
N ASN A 155 8.81 11.32 6.02
CA ASN A 155 7.76 11.61 5.08
C ASN A 155 6.68 12.53 5.66
N GLU A 156 6.59 13.77 5.16
CA GLU A 156 5.56 14.76 5.56
C GLU A 156 5.37 14.81 7.07
N TYR A 157 6.48 14.88 7.79
CA TYR A 157 6.44 14.78 9.24
C TYR A 157 5.65 15.93 9.87
N GLY A 158 5.67 17.11 9.26
CA GLY A 158 4.91 18.25 9.73
C GLY A 158 3.40 18.09 9.67
N SER A 159 2.89 17.15 8.86
CA SER A 159 1.47 16.75 8.84
C SER A 159 1.09 15.83 10.01
N TYR A 160 2.07 15.38 10.80
CA TYR A 160 1.87 14.45 11.91
C TYR A 160 2.34 15.02 13.26
N GLY A 161 3.52 15.64 13.30
CA GLY A 161 4.16 16.05 14.54
C GLY A 161 5.21 17.13 14.37
N SER A 162 5.90 17.42 15.46
CA SER A 162 6.89 18.50 15.58
C SER A 162 8.09 18.12 16.46
N ASP A 163 8.34 16.82 16.66
CA ASP A 163 9.52 16.31 17.37
C ASP A 163 10.80 16.47 16.52
N LEU A 164 11.37 17.68 16.54
CA LEU A 164 12.63 17.97 15.86
C LEU A 164 13.82 17.12 16.36
N PRO A 165 13.95 16.79 17.67
CA PRO A 165 14.95 15.82 18.13
C PRO A 165 14.86 14.46 17.44
N TYR A 166 13.65 13.93 17.20
CA TYR A 166 13.43 12.71 16.42
C TYR A 166 13.96 12.85 14.99
N LEU A 167 13.56 13.89 14.26
CA LEU A 167 14.02 14.11 12.89
C LEU A 167 15.53 14.30 12.79
N SER A 168 16.13 15.02 13.74
CA SER A 168 17.58 15.22 13.82
C SER A 168 18.31 13.89 14.07
N THR A 169 17.72 13.03 14.90
CA THR A 169 18.25 11.68 15.17
C THR A 169 18.19 10.81 13.92
N LEU A 170 17.09 10.85 13.15
CA LEU A 170 16.98 10.12 11.88
C LEU A 170 18.00 10.60 10.86
N ALA A 171 18.15 11.92 10.68
CA ALA A 171 19.14 12.47 9.75
C ALA A 171 20.57 12.05 10.14
N ALA A 172 20.91 12.11 11.43
CA ALA A 172 22.19 11.65 11.94
C ALA A 172 22.41 10.14 11.74
N LEU A 173 21.36 9.33 11.91
CA LEU A 173 21.41 7.89 11.68
C LEU A 173 21.64 7.56 10.19
N LEU A 174 20.96 8.24 9.26
CA LEU A 174 21.20 8.08 7.82
C LEU A 174 22.66 8.36 7.47
N ARG A 175 23.24 9.45 8.02
CA ARG A 175 24.67 9.76 7.87
C ARG A 175 25.57 8.69 8.49
N ALA A 176 25.27 8.24 9.70
CA ALA A 176 26.04 7.20 10.39
C ALA A 176 25.99 5.84 9.66
N CYS A 177 24.96 5.60 8.86
CA CYS A 177 24.84 4.41 8.01
C CYS A 177 25.53 4.56 6.64
N GLY A 178 26.18 5.69 6.35
CA GLY A 178 27.00 5.89 5.15
C GLY A 178 26.30 6.58 3.99
N ILE A 179 25.15 7.23 4.24
CA ILE A 179 24.55 8.12 3.23
C ILE A 179 25.38 9.40 3.17
N GLU A 180 25.99 9.66 2.02
CA GLU A 180 26.86 10.79 1.71
C GLU A 180 26.16 11.79 0.79
N VAL A 181 25.29 11.32 -0.11
CA VAL A 181 24.47 12.18 -0.98
C VAL A 181 23.56 13.11 -0.17
N PRO A 182 23.11 14.25 -0.73
CA PRO A 182 22.23 15.19 -0.03
C PRO A 182 21.00 14.53 0.61
N LEU A 183 20.74 14.92 1.86
CA LEU A 183 19.49 14.60 2.54
C LEU A 183 18.46 15.70 2.26
N PHE A 184 17.18 15.33 2.27
CA PHE A 184 16.08 16.28 2.17
C PHE A 184 14.85 15.88 3.01
N THR A 185 13.93 16.82 3.21
CA THR A 185 12.57 16.61 3.75
C THR A 185 11.53 17.07 2.74
N SER A 186 10.31 16.55 2.81
CA SER A 186 9.16 17.06 2.05
C SER A 186 7.95 17.19 2.95
N ASP A 187 7.21 18.29 2.79
CA ASP A 187 6.02 18.62 3.57
C ASP A 187 5.04 19.42 2.70
N GLY A 188 3.76 19.50 3.09
CA GLY A 188 2.82 20.42 2.43
C GLY A 188 3.21 21.90 2.67
N PRO A 189 2.83 22.81 1.76
CA PRO A 189 3.20 24.23 1.82
C PRO A 189 2.33 24.99 2.83
N GLU A 190 2.42 24.61 4.10
CA GLU A 190 1.70 25.24 5.22
C GLU A 190 2.64 25.53 6.38
N ASP A 191 2.31 26.55 7.18
CA ASP A 191 3.20 26.99 8.27
C ASP A 191 3.45 25.88 9.29
N HIS A 192 2.42 25.13 9.69
CA HIS A 192 2.57 24.05 10.67
C HIS A 192 3.36 22.87 10.10
N MET A 193 3.18 22.54 8.81
CA MET A 193 3.88 21.46 8.15
C MET A 193 5.37 21.80 7.97
N LEU A 194 5.69 22.98 7.46
CA LEU A 194 7.08 23.40 7.25
C LEU A 194 7.85 23.66 8.54
N THR A 195 7.18 24.15 9.59
CA THR A 195 7.81 24.34 10.91
C THR A 195 8.02 23.02 11.65
N GLY A 196 7.12 22.05 11.48
CA GLY A 196 7.19 20.73 12.13
C GLY A 196 8.09 19.73 11.42
N GLY A 197 8.10 19.71 10.08
CA GLY A 197 8.72 18.64 9.28
C GLY A 197 10.12 18.92 8.73
N SER A 198 10.54 20.19 8.68
CA SER A 198 11.84 20.54 8.08
C SER A 198 13.00 20.51 9.08
N VAL A 199 14.12 19.89 8.69
CA VAL A 199 15.34 19.78 9.52
C VAL A 199 16.35 20.89 9.18
N PRO A 200 16.91 21.63 10.17
CA PRO A 200 17.96 22.61 9.92
C PRO A 200 19.18 22.01 9.20
N GLY A 201 19.66 22.70 8.15
CA GLY A 201 20.82 22.24 7.36
C GLY A 201 20.53 21.10 6.37
N VAL A 202 19.28 20.65 6.30
CA VAL A 202 18.78 19.67 5.32
C VAL A 202 17.89 20.41 4.32
N LEU A 203 17.96 20.05 3.03
CA LEU A 203 17.10 20.67 2.00
C LEU A 203 15.63 20.40 2.32
N ALA A 204 14.79 21.43 2.34
CA ALA A 204 13.34 21.27 2.42
C ALA A 204 12.71 21.44 1.05
N THR A 205 11.81 20.53 0.71
CA THR A 205 10.98 20.54 -0.50
C THR A 205 9.51 20.59 -0.10
N VAL A 206 8.62 20.85 -1.06
CA VAL A 206 7.16 20.93 -0.82
C VAL A 206 6.37 19.96 -1.68
N ASN A 207 5.20 19.56 -1.21
CA ASN A 207 4.26 18.65 -1.88
C ASN A 207 2.94 19.36 -2.19
N PHE A 208 2.47 19.31 -3.43
CA PHE A 208 1.21 19.95 -3.83
C PHE A 208 0.67 19.46 -5.18
N GLY A 209 -0.64 19.60 -5.39
CA GLY A 209 -1.29 19.26 -6.66
C GLY A 209 -1.41 20.42 -7.66
N SER A 210 -1.38 21.67 -7.20
CA SER A 210 -1.55 22.88 -8.02
C SER A 210 -1.09 24.13 -7.25
N GLY A 211 -1.05 25.30 -7.92
CA GLY A 211 -0.73 26.57 -7.27
C GLY A 211 0.76 26.73 -6.95
N ALA A 212 1.63 26.35 -7.88
CA ALA A 212 3.06 26.23 -7.65
C ALA A 212 3.71 27.53 -7.16
N ARG A 213 3.30 28.69 -7.72
CA ARG A 213 3.84 29.99 -7.32
C ARG A 213 3.58 30.29 -5.84
N ALA A 214 2.37 30.00 -5.35
CA ALA A 214 2.01 30.22 -3.96
C ALA A 214 2.73 29.23 -3.03
N ALA A 215 2.78 27.95 -3.41
CA ALA A 215 3.48 26.91 -2.64
C ALA A 215 4.98 27.22 -2.48
N PHE A 216 5.66 27.62 -3.55
CA PHE A 216 7.08 27.98 -3.49
C PHE A 216 7.32 29.32 -2.77
N ALA A 217 6.41 30.28 -2.87
CA ALA A 217 6.48 31.50 -2.06
C ALA A 217 6.41 31.17 -0.57
N LYS A 218 5.49 30.27 -0.18
CA LYS A 218 5.36 29.79 1.20
C LYS A 218 6.63 29.06 1.66
N LEU A 219 7.22 28.19 0.83
CA LEU A 219 8.52 27.58 1.13
C LEU A 219 9.59 28.66 1.40
N ARG A 220 9.62 29.74 0.62
CA ARG A 220 10.62 30.82 0.78
C ARG A 220 10.48 31.63 2.07
N GLU A 221 9.27 31.72 2.64
CA GLU A 221 9.06 32.32 3.95
C GLU A 221 9.78 31.53 5.06
N HIS A 222 9.85 30.20 4.91
CA HIS A 222 10.49 29.31 5.88
C HIS A 222 11.94 28.97 5.54
N ARG A 223 12.31 29.01 4.25
CA ARG A 223 13.64 28.62 3.72
C ARG A 223 14.10 29.58 2.63
N ALA A 224 14.98 30.51 3.01
CA ALA A 224 15.41 31.62 2.15
C ALA A 224 16.23 31.22 0.89
N GLY A 225 16.82 30.02 0.85
CA GLY A 225 17.68 29.56 -0.25
C GLY A 225 17.50 28.08 -0.60
N GLY A 226 18.33 27.60 -1.53
CA GLY A 226 18.30 26.24 -2.08
C GLY A 226 17.38 26.10 -3.30
N PRO A 227 17.56 25.06 -4.13
CA PRO A 227 16.72 24.82 -5.30
C PRO A 227 15.26 24.58 -4.93
N LEU A 228 14.36 25.06 -5.79
CA LEU A 228 12.93 24.76 -5.66
C LEU A 228 12.67 23.35 -6.19
N MET A 229 11.91 22.56 -5.42
CA MET A 229 11.46 21.25 -5.86
C MET A 229 10.06 20.96 -5.30
N CYS A 230 9.16 20.54 -6.19
CA CYS A 230 7.94 19.86 -5.81
C CYS A 230 8.25 18.36 -5.71
N MET A 231 8.35 17.81 -4.50
CA MET A 231 8.73 16.41 -4.28
C MET A 231 7.55 15.44 -4.47
N GLU A 232 6.33 15.93 -4.37
CA GLU A 232 5.14 15.23 -4.81
C GLU A 232 4.23 16.18 -5.56
N PHE A 233 4.30 16.11 -6.89
CA PHE A 233 3.30 16.71 -7.74
C PHE A 233 2.16 15.72 -7.95
N TRP A 234 1.08 15.87 -7.17
CA TRP A 234 -0.09 14.98 -7.22
C TRP A 234 -0.90 15.14 -8.52
N CYS A 235 -0.45 14.52 -9.61
CA CYS A 235 -1.02 14.67 -10.96
C CYS A 235 -2.31 13.83 -11.20
N GLY A 236 -2.73 13.10 -10.18
CA GLY A 236 -3.92 12.28 -10.08
C GLY A 236 -4.21 12.03 -8.61
N TRP A 237 -4.95 10.98 -8.29
CA TRP A 237 -5.28 10.62 -6.90
C TRP A 237 -5.66 9.14 -6.81
N PHE A 238 -5.74 8.62 -5.60
CA PHE A 238 -6.15 7.24 -5.31
C PHE A 238 -7.66 7.12 -5.05
N ASP A 239 -8.16 5.88 -5.08
CA ASP A 239 -9.58 5.56 -4.89
C ASP A 239 -9.84 4.79 -3.59
N HIS A 240 -11.03 4.95 -3.04
CA HIS A 240 -11.55 4.18 -1.91
C HIS A 240 -12.68 3.24 -2.31
N TRP A 241 -12.77 2.08 -1.65
CA TRP A 241 -13.93 1.19 -1.84
C TRP A 241 -15.23 1.88 -1.42
N GLY A 242 -16.23 1.83 -2.29
CA GLY A 242 -17.56 2.40 -2.10
C GLY A 242 -17.66 3.90 -2.40
N ALA A 243 -16.56 4.55 -2.78
CA ALA A 243 -16.55 5.92 -3.27
C ALA A 243 -16.60 5.97 -4.81
N PRO A 244 -17.05 7.09 -5.41
CA PRO A 244 -16.82 7.35 -6.84
C PRO A 244 -15.31 7.41 -7.15
N PRO A 245 -14.87 6.99 -8.35
CA PRO A 245 -13.48 7.16 -8.77
C PRO A 245 -13.05 8.63 -8.72
N VAL A 246 -11.84 8.89 -8.28
CA VAL A 246 -11.25 10.23 -8.28
C VAL A 246 -10.56 10.46 -9.62
N VAL A 247 -11.05 11.47 -10.36
CA VAL A 247 -10.54 11.80 -11.69
C VAL A 247 -9.99 13.22 -11.68
N ARG A 248 -8.76 13.37 -12.17
CA ARG A 248 -8.16 14.67 -12.49
C ARG A 248 -8.00 14.80 -13.99
N ASP A 249 -8.51 15.90 -14.54
CA ASP A 249 -8.43 16.22 -15.96
C ASP A 249 -6.96 16.26 -16.44
N PRO A 250 -6.62 15.64 -17.59
CA PRO A 250 -5.27 15.64 -18.12
C PRO A 250 -4.69 17.03 -18.42
N ALA A 251 -5.50 17.96 -18.92
CA ALA A 251 -5.06 19.32 -19.22
C ALA A 251 -4.80 20.11 -17.92
N ASP A 252 -5.67 19.98 -16.91
CA ASP A 252 -5.45 20.59 -15.59
C ASP A 252 -4.16 20.10 -14.92
N ALA A 253 -3.81 18.82 -15.12
CA ALA A 253 -2.53 18.27 -14.65
C ALA A 253 -1.35 18.84 -15.47
N ALA A 254 -1.50 18.98 -16.78
CA ALA A 254 -0.46 19.51 -17.65
C ALA A 254 -0.16 21.00 -17.36
N ASP A 255 -1.19 21.79 -17.09
CA ASP A 255 -1.05 23.20 -16.75
C ASP A 255 -0.34 23.41 -15.41
N ALA A 256 -0.68 22.60 -14.40
CA ALA A 256 0.03 22.62 -13.12
C ALA A 256 1.50 22.21 -13.26
N LEU A 257 1.81 21.18 -14.06
CA LEU A 257 3.21 20.80 -14.36
C LEU A 257 3.98 21.94 -15.03
N ARG A 258 3.35 22.61 -16.00
CA ARG A 258 3.95 23.77 -16.68
C ARG A 258 4.25 24.90 -15.69
N GLU A 259 3.31 25.22 -14.79
CA GLU A 259 3.51 26.25 -13.76
C GLU A 259 4.71 25.94 -12.86
N ILE A 260 4.88 24.67 -12.44
CA ILE A 260 6.02 24.23 -11.63
C ILE A 260 7.34 24.51 -12.36
N LEU A 261 7.43 24.12 -13.63
CA LEU A 261 8.65 24.26 -14.43
C LEU A 261 8.96 25.73 -14.77
N GLU A 262 7.92 26.56 -14.98
CA GLU A 262 8.03 28.02 -15.17
C GLU A 262 8.51 28.76 -13.90
N CYS A 263 8.26 28.20 -12.72
CA CYS A 263 8.85 28.71 -11.47
C CYS A 263 10.36 28.42 -11.36
N GLY A 264 10.94 27.72 -12.34
CA GLY A 264 12.33 27.30 -12.32
C GLY A 264 12.58 26.05 -11.47
N ALA A 265 11.53 25.41 -10.96
CA ALA A 265 11.65 24.32 -10.02
C ALA A 265 11.94 22.97 -10.69
N SER A 266 12.54 22.07 -9.91
CA SER A 266 12.51 20.63 -10.15
C SER A 266 11.17 20.03 -9.74
N VAL A 267 10.86 18.84 -10.23
CA VAL A 267 9.57 18.17 -9.97
C VAL A 267 9.74 16.67 -9.86
N ASN A 268 8.99 16.05 -8.95
CA ASN A 268 8.74 14.62 -8.94
C ASN A 268 7.24 14.37 -9.14
N ILE A 269 6.90 13.74 -10.26
CA ILE A 269 5.51 13.46 -10.64
C ILE A 269 5.00 12.30 -9.78
N TYR A 270 4.02 12.55 -8.93
CA TYR A 270 3.44 11.55 -8.02
C TYR A 270 1.98 11.26 -8.43
N MET A 271 1.62 10.06 -8.90
CA MET A 271 2.50 8.99 -9.39
C MET A 271 2.80 9.15 -10.88
N ALA A 272 4.03 8.90 -11.30
CA ALA A 272 4.35 8.77 -12.72
C ALA A 272 3.87 7.40 -13.26
N HIS A 273 3.98 6.37 -12.42
CA HIS A 273 3.32 5.07 -12.58
C HIS A 273 2.96 4.55 -11.19
N GLY A 274 1.67 4.36 -10.92
CA GLY A 274 1.23 3.94 -9.59
C GLY A 274 1.29 2.43 -9.36
N GLY A 275 0.72 1.62 -10.27
CA GLY A 275 0.78 0.15 -10.20
C GLY A 275 -0.37 -0.48 -9.39
N THR A 276 -0.07 -1.50 -8.58
CA THR A 276 -1.10 -2.29 -7.85
C THR A 276 -0.69 -2.61 -6.41
N ASN A 277 -1.64 -2.50 -5.48
CA ASN A 277 -1.52 -2.92 -4.08
C ASN A 277 -1.75 -4.44 -3.92
N PHE A 278 -0.84 -5.26 -4.45
CA PHE A 278 -0.93 -6.73 -4.36
C PHE A 278 -0.99 -7.24 -2.91
N ALA A 279 -1.45 -8.48 -2.72
CA ALA A 279 -1.46 -9.17 -1.43
C ALA A 279 -2.17 -8.42 -0.28
N GLY A 280 -3.15 -7.56 -0.61
CA GLY A 280 -3.94 -6.81 0.37
C GLY A 280 -3.17 -5.70 1.07
N ARG A 281 -2.13 -5.16 0.44
CA ARG A 281 -1.22 -4.14 1.02
C ARG A 281 -1.73 -2.70 0.91
N ALA A 282 -2.94 -2.50 0.38
CA ALA A 282 -3.58 -1.19 0.34
C ALA A 282 -3.80 -0.68 1.78
N GLY A 283 -3.58 0.60 2.00
CA GLY A 283 -3.85 1.23 3.30
C GLY A 283 -5.31 1.67 3.43
N ALA A 284 -5.53 2.63 4.32
CA ALA A 284 -6.82 3.30 4.47
C ALA A 284 -6.62 4.72 5.00
N ASN A 285 -7.63 5.56 4.81
CA ASN A 285 -7.77 6.84 5.49
C ASN A 285 -8.93 6.81 6.49
N ARG A 286 -9.02 7.88 7.28
CA ARG A 286 -10.16 8.17 8.14
C ARG A 286 -10.81 9.45 7.63
N ALA A 287 -12.13 9.43 7.50
CA ALA A 287 -12.90 10.55 7.00
C ALA A 287 -12.85 11.76 7.95
N GLY A 288 -13.14 12.94 7.38
CA GLY A 288 -13.24 14.20 8.10
C GLY A 288 -11.90 14.91 8.31
N ALA A 289 -11.96 16.21 8.56
CA ALA A 289 -10.78 17.09 8.61
C ALA A 289 -9.75 16.72 9.70
N LEU A 290 -10.18 16.00 10.74
CA LEU A 290 -9.29 15.52 11.82
C LEU A 290 -8.86 14.07 11.63
N HIS A 291 -9.32 13.39 10.58
CA HIS A 291 -9.04 11.97 10.32
C HIS A 291 -9.43 11.04 11.48
N GLU A 292 -10.62 11.25 12.04
CA GLU A 292 -11.17 10.43 13.14
C GLU A 292 -12.50 9.75 12.78
N GLY A 293 -13.03 10.00 11.57
CA GLY A 293 -14.32 9.49 11.12
C GLY A 293 -14.30 8.03 10.66
N ALA A 294 -15.25 7.71 9.78
CA ALA A 294 -15.39 6.40 9.16
C ALA A 294 -14.10 5.99 8.43
N LEU A 295 -13.83 4.68 8.39
CA LEU A 295 -12.67 4.16 7.66
C LEU A 295 -12.95 4.20 6.14
N GLU A 296 -11.99 4.69 5.38
CA GLU A 296 -12.01 4.77 3.93
C GLU A 296 -10.88 3.90 3.37
N PRO A 297 -11.13 2.60 3.13
CA PRO A 297 -10.09 1.67 2.69
C PRO A 297 -9.76 1.86 1.21
N ASP A 298 -8.46 1.92 0.91
CA ASP A 298 -7.95 2.12 -0.44
C ASP A 298 -8.22 0.88 -1.31
N VAL A 299 -8.43 1.11 -2.62
CA VAL A 299 -8.65 0.01 -3.56
C VAL A 299 -7.35 -0.76 -3.86
N THR A 300 -7.49 -1.95 -4.46
CA THR A 300 -6.35 -2.78 -4.84
C THR A 300 -5.57 -2.14 -5.99
N SER A 301 -6.26 -1.54 -6.95
CA SER A 301 -5.61 -0.76 -7.99
C SER A 301 -4.93 0.47 -7.38
N TYR A 302 -3.72 0.76 -7.83
CA TYR A 302 -3.07 2.03 -7.55
C TYR A 302 -2.76 2.74 -8.88
N ASP A 303 -3.69 2.66 -9.85
CA ASP A 303 -3.57 3.33 -11.15
C ASP A 303 -3.28 4.83 -11.00
N TYR A 304 -3.91 5.45 -9.99
CA TYR A 304 -3.70 6.84 -9.58
C TYR A 304 -4.18 7.86 -10.63
N GLY A 305 -4.76 7.43 -11.76
CA GLY A 305 -4.91 8.28 -12.93
C GLY A 305 -3.57 8.81 -13.43
N ALA A 306 -2.51 8.00 -13.30
CA ALA A 306 -1.13 8.37 -13.61
C ALA A 306 -0.88 8.57 -15.13
N PRO A 307 0.22 9.23 -15.52
CA PRO A 307 0.68 9.26 -16.90
C PRO A 307 0.90 7.85 -17.48
N VAL A 308 1.47 6.94 -16.70
CA VAL A 308 1.60 5.52 -17.06
C VAL A 308 0.60 4.71 -16.24
N ASP A 309 -0.40 4.14 -16.91
CA ASP A 309 -1.51 3.43 -16.26
C ASP A 309 -1.06 2.16 -15.50
N GLU A 310 -1.97 1.55 -14.76
CA GLU A 310 -1.73 0.31 -13.98
C GLU A 310 -1.06 -0.80 -14.82
N ALA A 311 -1.41 -0.92 -16.09
CA ALA A 311 -0.86 -1.93 -17.01
C ALA A 311 0.44 -1.46 -17.70
N GLY A 312 0.95 -0.27 -17.40
CA GLY A 312 2.18 0.27 -17.96
C GLY A 312 2.03 0.99 -19.30
N ARG A 313 0.82 1.37 -19.72
CA ARG A 313 0.55 2.02 -21.02
C ARG A 313 0.52 3.55 -20.89
N PRO A 314 0.89 4.31 -21.94
CA PRO A 314 0.80 5.76 -21.91
C PRO A 314 -0.67 6.22 -21.94
N THR A 315 -1.03 7.14 -21.04
CA THR A 315 -2.33 7.81 -21.04
C THR A 315 -2.28 9.15 -21.78
N GLU A 316 -3.39 9.87 -21.85
CA GLU A 316 -3.40 11.25 -22.37
C GLU A 316 -2.43 12.16 -21.59
N LYS A 317 -2.36 12.02 -20.27
CA LYS A 317 -1.41 12.75 -19.41
C LYS A 317 0.04 12.49 -19.81
N PHE A 318 0.38 11.25 -20.18
CA PHE A 318 1.73 10.93 -20.65
C PHE A 318 2.14 11.78 -21.84
N TRP A 319 1.26 11.90 -22.84
CA TRP A 319 1.58 12.64 -24.06
C TRP A 319 1.69 14.14 -23.81
N LEU A 320 0.78 14.71 -23.00
CA LEU A 320 0.84 16.12 -22.61
C LEU A 320 2.10 16.42 -21.78
N PHE A 321 2.45 15.55 -20.83
CA PHE A 321 3.64 15.73 -20.00
C PHE A 321 4.91 15.58 -20.85
N ARG A 322 4.93 14.60 -21.76
CA ARG A 322 6.05 14.40 -22.68
C ARG A 322 6.31 15.63 -23.55
N GLU A 323 5.26 16.28 -24.06
CA GLU A 323 5.39 17.53 -24.83
C GLU A 323 6.02 18.65 -23.98
N ILE A 324 5.53 18.84 -22.75
CA ILE A 324 6.06 19.86 -21.83
C ILE A 324 7.52 19.56 -21.47
N LEU A 325 7.83 18.33 -21.07
CA LEU A 325 9.15 17.92 -20.60
C LEU A 325 10.20 17.92 -21.70
N ALA A 326 9.82 17.73 -22.97
CA ALA A 326 10.72 17.83 -24.11
C ALA A 326 11.42 19.19 -24.20
N GLY A 327 10.78 20.26 -23.70
CA GLY A 327 11.37 21.60 -23.65
C GLY A 327 12.45 21.80 -22.57
N TYR A 328 12.59 20.85 -21.64
CA TYR A 328 13.50 20.94 -20.49
C TYR A 328 14.60 19.86 -20.48
N GLY A 329 14.59 18.94 -21.44
CA GLY A 329 15.60 17.88 -21.59
C GLY A 329 16.73 18.25 -22.57
N GLU A 330 17.84 17.50 -22.50
CA GLU A 330 18.92 17.62 -23.48
C GLU A 330 18.68 16.67 -24.68
N GLY A 331 18.43 17.23 -25.86
CA GLY A 331 18.26 16.46 -27.10
C GLY A 331 16.88 15.83 -27.27
N PRO A 332 16.70 15.00 -28.32
CA PRO A 332 15.42 14.35 -28.59
C PRO A 332 15.07 13.30 -27.53
N LEU A 333 13.81 13.27 -27.11
CA LEU A 333 13.32 12.26 -26.17
C LEU A 333 13.36 10.86 -26.79
N PRO A 334 13.71 9.80 -26.02
CA PRO A 334 13.66 8.41 -26.48
C PRO A 334 12.28 8.01 -27.01
N GLU A 335 12.23 7.05 -27.92
CA GLU A 335 10.96 6.47 -28.35
C GLU A 335 10.22 5.79 -27.18
N VAL A 336 8.89 5.81 -27.24
CA VAL A 336 8.06 5.11 -26.27
C VAL A 336 8.24 3.60 -26.50
N PRO A 337 8.59 2.81 -25.47
CA PRO A 337 8.74 1.37 -25.65
C PRO A 337 7.41 0.73 -26.08
N PRO A 338 7.45 -0.40 -26.81
CA PRO A 338 6.25 -1.14 -27.16
C PRO A 338 5.44 -1.51 -25.91
N ALA A 339 4.11 -1.48 -26.03
CA ALA A 339 3.23 -1.86 -24.94
C ALA A 339 3.53 -3.30 -24.45
N PRO A 340 3.34 -3.58 -23.14
CA PRO A 340 3.51 -4.93 -22.62
C PRO A 340 2.61 -5.92 -23.36
N PRO A 341 3.07 -7.18 -23.56
CA PRO A 341 2.20 -8.22 -24.10
C PRO A 341 0.96 -8.38 -23.23
N VAL A 342 -0.21 -8.42 -23.86
CA VAL A 342 -1.49 -8.77 -23.21
C VAL A 342 -1.80 -10.23 -23.47
N LEU A 343 -2.68 -10.80 -22.65
CA LEU A 343 -3.17 -12.17 -22.83
C LEU A 343 -3.69 -12.39 -24.27
N GLY A 344 -3.03 -13.28 -25.01
CA GLY A 344 -3.28 -13.45 -26.45
C GLY A 344 -4.46 -14.36 -26.79
N ASP A 345 -5.00 -15.10 -25.82
CA ASP A 345 -6.05 -16.10 -26.00
C ASP A 345 -7.48 -15.51 -26.07
N GLY A 346 -7.60 -14.19 -25.94
CA GLY A 346 -8.89 -13.53 -25.70
C GLY A 346 -9.45 -13.85 -24.31
N PRO A 347 -10.73 -13.54 -24.04
CA PRO A 347 -11.35 -13.81 -22.75
C PRO A 347 -11.31 -15.29 -22.36
N LEU A 348 -10.56 -15.62 -21.31
CA LEU A 348 -10.49 -16.95 -20.73
C LEU A 348 -11.48 -17.09 -19.58
N ARG A 349 -12.00 -18.31 -19.41
CA ARG A 349 -12.89 -18.69 -18.32
C ARG A 349 -12.27 -19.86 -17.56
N ALA A 350 -12.12 -19.71 -16.25
CA ALA A 350 -11.72 -20.83 -15.38
C ALA A 350 -12.92 -21.23 -14.52
N GLU A 351 -13.43 -22.45 -14.72
CA GLU A 351 -14.46 -23.02 -13.85
C GLU A 351 -13.87 -23.29 -12.48
N LEU A 352 -14.62 -22.95 -11.43
CA LEU A 352 -14.27 -23.24 -10.05
C LEU A 352 -14.94 -24.56 -9.65
N ASP A 353 -14.15 -25.63 -9.61
CA ASP A 353 -14.63 -27.01 -9.44
C ASP A 353 -14.33 -27.60 -8.05
N GLY A 354 -13.54 -26.90 -7.23
CA GLY A 354 -13.25 -27.26 -5.85
C GLY A 354 -13.58 -26.13 -4.89
N TRP A 355 -14.15 -26.48 -3.74
CA TRP A 355 -14.45 -25.58 -2.63
C TRP A 355 -14.12 -26.22 -1.27
N ALA A 356 -13.44 -25.47 -0.40
CA ALA A 356 -13.24 -25.77 1.01
C ALA A 356 -13.92 -24.67 1.84
N PRO A 357 -14.80 -24.99 2.81
CA PRO A 357 -15.48 -23.98 3.61
C PRO A 357 -14.49 -23.18 4.45
N LEU A 358 -14.84 -21.93 4.73
CA LEU A 358 -13.98 -21.02 5.48
C LEU A 358 -13.56 -21.57 6.85
N ASP A 359 -14.42 -22.33 7.53
CA ASP A 359 -14.12 -23.02 8.78
C ASP A 359 -12.98 -24.03 8.66
N GLU A 360 -13.01 -24.85 7.61
CA GLU A 360 -11.99 -25.87 7.35
C GLU A 360 -10.70 -25.20 6.83
N VAL A 361 -10.82 -24.09 6.09
CA VAL A 361 -9.67 -23.27 5.66
C VAL A 361 -8.94 -22.68 6.87
N ILE A 362 -9.65 -22.03 7.80
CA ILE A 362 -8.99 -21.43 8.97
C ILE A 362 -8.47 -22.48 9.95
N ASP A 363 -9.09 -23.66 10.03
CA ASP A 363 -8.58 -24.75 10.87
C ASP A 363 -7.34 -25.42 10.27
N GLY A 364 -7.25 -25.48 8.92
CA GLY A 364 -6.11 -26.06 8.21
C GLY A 364 -4.92 -25.11 8.02
N LEU A 365 -5.17 -23.82 7.75
CA LEU A 365 -4.13 -22.82 7.43
C LEU A 365 -3.93 -21.78 8.54
N GLY A 366 -4.89 -21.63 9.46
CA GLY A 366 -4.84 -20.60 10.48
C GLY A 366 -3.80 -20.87 11.56
N GLY A 367 -3.36 -19.79 12.21
CA GLY A 367 -2.50 -19.85 13.38
C GLY A 367 -3.15 -20.58 14.57
N PRO A 368 -2.45 -20.77 15.69
CA PRO A 368 -2.98 -21.48 16.84
C PRO A 368 -4.25 -20.82 17.38
N GLN A 369 -5.21 -21.62 17.84
CA GLN A 369 -6.38 -21.09 18.54
C GLN A 369 -5.98 -20.64 19.95
N THR A 370 -6.31 -19.40 20.30
CA THR A 370 -6.12 -18.86 21.64
C THR A 370 -7.44 -18.84 22.42
N ARG A 371 -7.36 -18.74 23.74
CA ARG A 371 -8.50 -18.47 24.61
C ARG A 371 -8.10 -17.43 25.65
N THR A 372 -8.76 -16.29 25.63
CA THR A 372 -8.42 -15.13 26.45
C THR A 372 -9.68 -14.57 27.14
N PRO A 373 -9.53 -13.83 28.26
CA PRO A 373 -10.68 -13.21 28.91
C PRO A 373 -11.45 -12.22 28.03
N MET A 374 -10.72 -11.48 27.17
CA MET A 374 -11.23 -10.50 26.20
C MET A 374 -10.74 -10.88 24.80
N PRO A 375 -11.41 -10.47 23.70
CA PRO A 375 -10.91 -10.77 22.35
C PRO A 375 -9.50 -10.18 22.17
N PRO A 376 -8.53 -10.97 21.69
CA PRO A 376 -7.22 -10.44 21.36
C PRO A 376 -7.28 -9.63 20.05
N SER A 377 -6.41 -8.64 19.87
CA SER A 377 -6.32 -7.91 18.60
C SER A 377 -5.68 -8.77 17.50
N PHE A 378 -5.73 -8.30 16.26
CA PHE A 378 -5.00 -8.92 15.14
C PHE A 378 -3.50 -8.98 15.43
N GLU A 379 -2.96 -7.90 15.97
CA GLU A 379 -1.54 -7.76 16.29
C GLU A 379 -1.11 -8.74 17.40
N GLU A 380 -1.94 -8.93 18.43
CA GLU A 380 -1.69 -9.93 19.48
C GLU A 380 -1.74 -11.38 18.97
N LEU A 381 -2.48 -11.62 17.88
CA LEU A 381 -2.55 -12.92 17.19
C LEU A 381 -1.45 -13.09 16.12
N GLY A 382 -0.64 -12.07 15.87
CA GLY A 382 0.36 -12.09 14.80
C GLY A 382 -0.24 -12.06 13.39
N VAL A 383 -1.42 -11.47 13.22
CA VAL A 383 -2.12 -11.31 11.94
C VAL A 383 -1.91 -9.90 11.41
N ASP A 384 -1.13 -9.80 10.33
CA ASP A 384 -0.93 -8.53 9.62
C ASP A 384 -2.12 -8.24 8.69
N ARG A 385 -2.44 -9.16 7.79
CA ARG A 385 -3.53 -9.08 6.82
C ARG A 385 -4.30 -10.40 6.77
N GLY A 386 -5.60 -10.31 6.52
CA GLY A 386 -6.50 -11.46 6.45
C GLY A 386 -7.67 -11.29 7.41
N LEU A 387 -7.97 -12.35 8.16
CA LEU A 387 -9.15 -12.40 9.03
C LEU A 387 -8.90 -13.10 10.37
N VAL A 388 -9.77 -12.83 11.33
CA VAL A 388 -9.81 -13.51 12.63
C VAL A 388 -11.21 -14.01 12.93
N ARG A 389 -11.33 -15.29 13.29
CA ARG A 389 -12.56 -15.88 13.84
C ARG A 389 -12.53 -15.75 15.36
N TYR A 390 -13.45 -14.95 15.91
CA TYR A 390 -13.73 -14.88 17.34
C TYR A 390 -14.96 -15.71 17.68
N ARG A 391 -14.93 -16.43 18.81
CA ARG A 391 -16.04 -17.25 19.29
C ARG A 391 -16.26 -17.01 20.78
N VAL A 392 -17.50 -16.71 21.16
CA VAL A 392 -17.89 -16.47 22.55
C VAL A 392 -19.25 -17.10 22.87
N THR A 393 -19.48 -17.44 24.14
CA THR A 393 -20.76 -17.99 24.60
C THR A 393 -21.56 -16.91 25.33
N VAL A 394 -22.81 -16.73 24.92
CA VAL A 394 -23.81 -16.00 25.70
C VAL A 394 -24.33 -16.94 26.78
N PRO A 395 -24.14 -16.67 28.08
CA PRO A 395 -24.63 -17.56 29.12
C PRO A 395 -26.15 -17.49 29.20
N GLY A 396 -26.76 -18.60 29.60
CA GLY A 396 -28.21 -18.72 29.79
C GLY A 396 -28.60 -19.03 31.25
N PRO A 397 -29.89 -18.89 31.60
CA PRO A 397 -30.96 -18.35 30.75
C PRO A 397 -30.90 -16.82 30.64
N ARG A 398 -31.08 -16.27 29.43
CA ARG A 398 -31.24 -14.84 29.17
C ARG A 398 -32.33 -14.61 28.14
N ARG A 399 -33.16 -13.59 28.34
CA ARG A 399 -34.04 -13.07 27.28
C ARG A 399 -33.19 -12.45 26.15
N PRO A 400 -33.75 -12.20 24.96
CA PRO A 400 -33.03 -11.51 23.89
C PRO A 400 -32.52 -10.15 24.36
N TYR A 401 -31.22 -9.90 24.19
CA TYR A 401 -30.57 -8.61 24.44
C TYR A 401 -29.75 -8.15 23.23
N PRO A 402 -29.54 -6.84 23.07
CA PRO A 402 -28.60 -6.32 22.07
C PRO A 402 -27.21 -6.92 22.27
N LEU A 403 -26.57 -7.33 21.18
CA LEU A 403 -25.19 -7.78 21.16
C LEU A 403 -24.34 -6.79 20.35
N THR A 404 -23.30 -6.24 20.98
CA THR A 404 -22.42 -5.22 20.40
C THR A 404 -20.99 -5.71 20.35
N LEU A 405 -20.32 -5.53 19.21
CA LEU A 405 -18.88 -5.74 19.05
C LEU A 405 -18.15 -4.41 19.30
N SER A 406 -17.94 -4.07 20.57
CA SER A 406 -17.32 -2.80 20.94
C SER A 406 -15.88 -2.72 20.41
N GLY A 407 -15.55 -1.60 19.76
CA GLY A 407 -14.24 -1.39 19.15
C GLY A 407 -13.94 -2.34 17.98
N LEU A 408 -14.99 -2.78 17.26
CA LEU A 408 -14.86 -3.52 16.00
C LEU A 408 -14.04 -2.71 15.00
N ARG A 409 -13.04 -3.35 14.40
CA ARG A 409 -12.16 -2.87 13.35
C ARG A 409 -11.84 -4.02 12.38
N ASP A 410 -12.35 -4.07 11.16
CA ASP A 410 -13.17 -3.02 10.51
C ASP A 410 -14.57 -3.54 10.14
N LEU A 411 -14.66 -4.81 9.74
CA LEU A 411 -15.91 -5.42 9.31
C LEU A 411 -16.02 -6.84 9.85
N ALA A 412 -17.21 -7.22 10.35
CA ALA A 412 -17.48 -8.56 10.87
C ALA A 412 -18.69 -9.22 10.21
N VAL A 413 -18.54 -10.45 9.71
CA VAL A 413 -19.69 -11.33 9.44
C VAL A 413 -19.99 -12.13 10.71
N VAL A 414 -21.19 -11.97 11.27
CA VAL A 414 -21.56 -12.56 12.56
C VAL A 414 -22.55 -13.71 12.37
N GLN A 415 -22.33 -14.78 13.14
CA GLN A 415 -23.19 -15.96 13.22
C GLN A 415 -23.62 -16.20 14.66
N VAL A 416 -24.87 -16.64 14.85
CA VAL A 416 -25.42 -17.10 16.14
C VAL A 416 -25.89 -18.53 15.95
N ASP A 417 -25.35 -19.45 16.75
CA ASP A 417 -25.59 -20.90 16.67
C ASP A 417 -25.43 -21.47 15.23
N GLY A 418 -24.42 -20.96 14.52
CA GLY A 418 -24.08 -21.37 13.15
C GLY A 418 -24.91 -20.69 12.05
N VAL A 419 -25.92 -19.89 12.38
CA VAL A 419 -26.76 -19.16 11.43
C VAL A 419 -26.26 -17.74 11.26
N ARG A 420 -26.14 -17.25 10.01
CA ARG A 420 -25.74 -15.86 9.72
C ARG A 420 -26.74 -14.88 10.35
N ALA A 421 -26.25 -14.00 11.22
CA ALA A 421 -27.04 -13.02 11.94
C ALA A 421 -26.90 -11.59 11.38
N GLY A 422 -25.78 -11.26 10.74
CA GLY A 422 -25.58 -9.95 10.13
C GLY A 422 -24.15 -9.65 9.70
N VAL A 423 -23.96 -8.49 9.09
CA VAL A 423 -22.65 -7.89 8.80
C VAL A 423 -22.57 -6.58 9.57
N LEU A 424 -21.54 -6.44 10.41
CA LEU A 424 -21.32 -5.27 11.25
C LEU A 424 -20.11 -4.49 10.77
N ARG A 425 -20.14 -3.18 10.97
CA ARG A 425 -19.05 -2.23 10.68
C ARG A 425 -18.71 -1.41 11.92
N GLU A 426 -17.63 -0.63 11.87
CA GLU A 426 -17.25 0.22 13.02
C GLU A 426 -18.39 1.19 13.41
N GLU A 427 -19.10 1.73 12.42
CA GLU A 427 -20.16 2.73 12.61
C GLU A 427 -21.47 2.11 13.13
N ASP A 428 -21.68 0.82 12.88
CA ASP A 428 -22.83 0.05 13.34
C ASP A 428 -22.38 -1.33 13.89
N PRO A 429 -21.83 -1.35 15.11
CA PRO A 429 -21.27 -2.55 15.70
C PRO A 429 -22.31 -3.40 16.46
N VAL A 430 -23.62 -3.16 16.27
CA VAL A 430 -24.70 -3.83 17.01
C VAL A 430 -25.48 -4.75 16.08
N LEU A 431 -25.73 -6.00 16.49
CA LEU A 431 -26.64 -6.86 15.74
C LEU A 431 -28.05 -6.26 15.71
N ALA A 432 -28.65 -6.25 14.52
CA ALA A 432 -30.02 -5.78 14.32
C ALA A 432 -31.02 -6.59 15.17
N GLU A 433 -30.85 -7.92 15.20
CA GLU A 433 -31.68 -8.81 16.02
C GLU A 433 -31.00 -9.12 17.37
N PRO A 434 -31.72 -9.00 18.50
CA PRO A 434 -31.17 -9.31 19.82
C PRO A 434 -30.95 -10.81 20.01
N VAL A 435 -29.95 -11.17 20.82
CA VAL A 435 -29.52 -12.56 21.05
C VAL A 435 -30.00 -13.03 22.42
N ALA A 436 -30.61 -14.21 22.50
CA ALA A 436 -30.96 -14.86 23.77
C ALA A 436 -29.83 -15.79 24.24
N GLY A 437 -29.83 -16.16 25.52
CA GLY A 437 -28.88 -17.12 26.09
C GLY A 437 -29.58 -18.39 26.57
N PRO A 438 -28.97 -19.59 26.44
CA PRO A 438 -27.61 -19.83 25.97
C PRO A 438 -27.49 -19.79 24.44
N ALA A 439 -26.41 -19.22 23.92
CA ALA A 439 -26.08 -19.21 22.49
C ALA A 439 -24.56 -19.14 22.27
N VAL A 440 -24.10 -19.55 21.10
CA VAL A 440 -22.74 -19.35 20.62
C VAL A 440 -22.72 -18.28 19.55
N VAL A 441 -21.89 -17.25 19.76
CA VAL A 441 -21.65 -16.20 18.77
C VAL A 441 -20.29 -16.42 18.15
N GLU A 442 -20.23 -16.38 16.82
CA GLU A 442 -19.00 -16.36 16.03
C GLU A 442 -18.94 -15.07 15.20
N ALA A 443 -17.85 -14.32 15.31
CA ALA A 443 -17.60 -13.12 14.52
C ALA A 443 -16.35 -13.33 13.66
N TRP A 444 -16.53 -13.21 12.35
CA TRP A 444 -15.49 -13.32 11.33
C TRP A 444 -15.07 -11.93 10.93
N VAL A 445 -14.00 -11.46 11.57
CA VAL A 445 -13.56 -10.07 11.46
C VAL A 445 -12.46 -9.97 10.43
N GLU A 446 -12.53 -8.96 9.58
CA GLU A 446 -11.56 -8.67 8.55
C GLU A 446 -10.94 -7.29 8.76
N SER A 447 -9.64 -7.19 8.49
CA SER A 447 -8.96 -5.89 8.33
C SER A 447 -9.19 -5.39 6.90
N LEU A 448 -9.74 -4.20 6.76
CA LEU A 448 -9.92 -3.51 5.47
C LEU A 448 -8.66 -2.72 5.05
N GLY A 449 -7.64 -2.66 5.90
CA GLY A 449 -6.41 -1.90 5.70
C GLY A 449 -6.14 -0.99 6.90
N ARG A 450 -4.88 -0.89 7.35
CA ARG A 450 -4.50 0.02 8.43
C ARG A 450 -4.38 1.44 7.92
N VAL A 451 -4.77 2.37 8.78
CA VAL A 451 -4.69 3.79 8.50
C VAL A 451 -3.25 4.18 8.19
N ASN A 452 -3.06 4.80 7.04
CA ASN A 452 -1.75 5.16 6.52
C ASN A 452 -1.43 6.64 6.69
N TYR A 453 -2.38 7.49 7.08
CA TYR A 453 -2.21 8.94 7.26
C TYR A 453 -3.04 9.48 8.44
N GLY A 454 -2.52 10.52 9.11
CA GLY A 454 -3.19 11.19 10.22
C GLY A 454 -2.97 10.56 11.60
N PRO A 455 -3.64 11.07 12.65
CA PRO A 455 -3.40 10.71 14.05
C PRO A 455 -3.82 9.28 14.41
N ARG A 456 -4.55 8.60 13.52
CA ARG A 456 -5.03 7.22 13.71
C ARG A 456 -4.09 6.16 13.10
N ALA A 457 -2.95 6.56 12.56
CA ALA A 457 -1.90 5.65 12.14
C ALA A 457 -1.48 4.70 13.29
N GLY A 458 -1.27 3.43 12.96
CA GLY A 458 -0.89 2.41 13.94
C GLY A 458 -2.04 1.86 14.81
N GLU A 459 -3.29 2.19 14.49
CA GLU A 459 -4.43 1.65 15.22
C GLU A 459 -4.53 0.10 15.10
N PRO A 460 -4.85 -0.61 16.19
CA PRO A 460 -5.01 -2.06 16.15
C PRO A 460 -6.27 -2.48 15.41
N LYS A 461 -6.26 -3.69 14.84
CA LYS A 461 -7.39 -4.31 14.13
C LYS A 461 -8.03 -5.44 14.96
N GLY A 462 -9.27 -5.80 14.66
CA GLY A 462 -10.04 -6.84 15.35
C GLY A 462 -11.16 -6.28 16.24
N ILE A 463 -11.45 -6.94 17.36
CA ILE A 463 -12.42 -6.45 18.34
C ILE A 463 -11.63 -5.94 19.54
N THR A 464 -11.50 -4.63 19.66
CA THR A 464 -10.60 -4.01 20.66
C THR A 464 -11.30 -3.65 21.97
N GLY A 465 -12.63 -3.48 21.96
CA GLY A 465 -13.43 -3.14 23.14
C GLY A 465 -14.13 -4.34 23.80
N GLY A 466 -14.51 -5.36 23.02
CA GLY A 466 -15.09 -6.61 23.52
C GLY A 466 -16.50 -6.93 23.02
N PHE A 467 -17.00 -8.11 23.39
CA PHE A 467 -18.39 -8.51 23.14
C PHE A 467 -19.27 -8.03 24.31
N LEU A 468 -20.17 -7.09 24.05
CA LEU A 468 -21.15 -6.60 25.03
C LEU A 468 -22.50 -7.23 24.75
N HIS A 469 -23.08 -7.89 25.75
CA HIS A 469 -24.46 -8.33 25.74
C HIS A 469 -25.25 -7.44 26.70
N GLU A 470 -26.07 -6.55 26.14
CA GLU A 470 -26.61 -5.38 26.83
C GLU A 470 -25.48 -4.50 27.43
N ARG A 471 -25.27 -4.53 28.75
CA ARG A 471 -24.23 -3.77 29.47
C ARG A 471 -23.09 -4.64 30.00
N GLN A 472 -23.13 -5.94 29.73
CA GLN A 472 -22.20 -6.91 30.31
C GLN A 472 -21.24 -7.47 29.26
N TYR A 473 -19.95 -7.47 29.57
CA TYR A 473 -18.95 -8.17 28.77
C TYR A 473 -19.13 -9.68 28.80
N LEU A 474 -19.00 -10.31 27.64
CA LEU A 474 -18.85 -11.75 27.50
C LEU A 474 -17.36 -12.11 27.50
N HIS A 475 -16.99 -13.08 28.33
CA HIS A 475 -15.59 -13.45 28.55
C HIS A 475 -15.26 -14.85 28.04
N GLY A 476 -13.96 -15.17 28.00
CA GLY A 476 -13.47 -16.48 27.60
C GLY A 476 -13.52 -16.69 26.09
N VAL A 477 -13.28 -15.60 25.35
CA VAL A 477 -13.26 -15.54 23.89
C VAL A 477 -12.20 -16.48 23.36
N ARG A 478 -12.58 -17.30 22.37
CA ARG A 478 -11.64 -18.08 21.57
C ARG A 478 -11.37 -17.33 20.29
N ALA A 479 -10.13 -17.23 19.86
CA ALA A 479 -9.76 -16.57 18.62
C ALA A 479 -8.80 -17.43 17.79
N ARG A 480 -8.93 -17.36 16.47
CA ARG A 480 -8.00 -17.96 15.52
C ARG A 480 -7.81 -17.01 14.34
N GLY A 481 -6.57 -16.72 13.99
CA GLY A 481 -6.22 -15.86 12.86
C GLY A 481 -5.88 -16.66 11.61
N LEU A 482 -6.30 -16.16 10.45
CA LEU A 482 -5.89 -16.63 9.11
C LEU A 482 -5.18 -15.48 8.40
N ARG A 483 -3.87 -15.64 8.22
CA ARG A 483 -3.03 -14.67 7.51
C ARG A 483 -3.05 -14.95 6.02
N LEU A 484 -2.89 -13.92 5.20
CA LEU A 484 -2.82 -14.10 3.74
C LEU A 484 -1.56 -14.85 3.28
N ASP A 485 -0.44 -14.75 4.02
CA ASP A 485 0.79 -15.47 3.70
C ASP A 485 0.72 -16.98 3.98
N ALA A 486 -0.35 -17.45 4.66
CA ALA A 486 -0.59 -18.88 4.86
C ALA A 486 -0.94 -19.60 3.54
N PHE A 487 -1.32 -18.83 2.51
CA PHE A 487 -1.60 -19.35 1.16
C PHE A 487 -0.34 -19.48 0.30
N ASP A 488 0.82 -18.99 0.77
CA ASP A 488 2.08 -19.13 0.04
C ASP A 488 2.61 -20.59 0.06
N ASP A 489 2.15 -21.40 1.04
CA ASP A 489 2.41 -22.84 1.09
C ASP A 489 1.37 -23.61 0.26
N ALA A 490 1.68 -23.82 -1.01
CA ALA A 490 0.82 -24.55 -1.94
C ALA A 490 0.51 -25.99 -1.48
N ALA A 491 1.40 -26.64 -0.73
CA ALA A 491 1.15 -28.00 -0.23
C ALA A 491 0.12 -27.98 0.90
N ALA A 492 0.20 -27.00 1.80
CA ALA A 492 -0.80 -26.80 2.84
C ALA A 492 -2.17 -26.46 2.24
N VAL A 493 -2.22 -25.59 1.22
CA VAL A 493 -3.46 -25.28 0.49
C VAL A 493 -4.03 -26.53 -0.17
N ALA A 494 -3.19 -27.31 -0.89
CA ALA A 494 -3.64 -28.53 -1.56
C ALA A 494 -4.16 -29.62 -0.62
N ALA A 495 -3.71 -29.63 0.64
CA ALA A 495 -4.16 -30.56 1.68
C ALA A 495 -5.54 -30.23 2.25
N LEU A 496 -6.11 -29.05 1.91
CA LEU A 496 -7.45 -28.70 2.34
C LEU A 496 -8.51 -29.67 1.75
N PRO A 497 -9.58 -29.95 2.50
CA PRO A 497 -10.65 -30.87 2.11
C PRO A 497 -11.59 -30.27 1.04
N PHE A 498 -11.05 -30.05 -0.17
CA PHE A 498 -11.84 -29.57 -1.29
C PHE A 498 -12.92 -30.57 -1.71
N ARG A 499 -14.11 -30.03 -1.96
CA ARG A 499 -15.29 -30.74 -2.43
C ARG A 499 -15.95 -29.97 -3.57
N ALA A 500 -16.86 -30.61 -4.30
CA ALA A 500 -17.60 -29.94 -5.36
C ALA A 500 -18.41 -28.76 -4.77
N PRO A 501 -18.33 -27.56 -5.37
CA PRO A 501 -19.14 -26.42 -4.93
C PRO A 501 -20.61 -26.60 -5.31
N ALA A 502 -21.50 -26.13 -4.44
CA ALA A 502 -22.91 -25.90 -4.78
C ALA A 502 -23.11 -24.41 -5.05
N TRP A 503 -23.93 -24.05 -6.05
CA TRP A 503 -24.14 -22.66 -6.47
C TRP A 503 -25.58 -22.18 -6.19
N PRO A 504 -25.80 -20.90 -5.81
CA PRO A 504 -24.77 -19.91 -5.48
C PRO A 504 -23.96 -20.34 -4.25
N GLY A 505 -22.65 -20.13 -4.31
CA GLY A 505 -21.69 -20.69 -3.36
C GLY A 505 -21.66 -19.97 -2.01
N ALA A 506 -21.04 -20.62 -1.02
CA ALA A 506 -20.87 -20.10 0.33
C ALA A 506 -19.44 -19.61 0.59
N ARG A 507 -19.22 -18.90 1.70
CA ARG A 507 -17.87 -18.48 2.11
C ARG A 507 -16.87 -19.65 2.13
N GLY A 508 -15.63 -19.39 1.73
CA GLY A 508 -14.57 -20.39 1.70
C GLY A 508 -13.56 -20.17 0.59
N LEU A 509 -12.67 -21.13 0.42
CA LEU A 509 -11.65 -21.14 -0.61
C LEU A 509 -12.13 -21.96 -1.80
N TYR A 510 -12.22 -21.31 -2.95
CA TYR A 510 -12.51 -21.92 -4.24
C TYR A 510 -11.22 -22.10 -5.02
N ARG A 511 -11.17 -23.13 -5.86
CA ARG A 511 -10.07 -23.34 -6.82
C ARG A 511 -10.60 -23.71 -8.19
N GLY A 512 -9.82 -23.38 -9.20
CA GLY A 512 -10.06 -23.74 -10.59
C GLY A 512 -8.77 -23.69 -11.40
N ALA A 513 -8.86 -24.07 -12.67
CA ALA A 513 -7.73 -24.04 -13.59
C ALA A 513 -8.16 -23.60 -15.00
N PHE A 514 -7.20 -23.07 -15.75
CA PHE A 514 -7.38 -22.65 -17.14
C PHE A 514 -6.06 -22.80 -17.91
N ASP A 515 -6.13 -22.97 -19.22
CA ASP A 515 -4.95 -23.07 -20.07
C ASP A 515 -4.70 -21.74 -20.82
N VAL A 516 -3.44 -21.33 -20.90
CA VAL A 516 -2.99 -20.12 -21.59
C VAL A 516 -2.03 -20.51 -22.71
N THR A 517 -2.25 -20.05 -23.93
CA THR A 517 -1.31 -20.28 -25.05
C THR A 517 -0.27 -19.17 -25.11
N SER A 518 -0.69 -17.92 -24.91
CA SER A 518 0.17 -16.74 -25.03
C SER A 518 0.05 -15.86 -23.77
N PRO A 519 0.91 -16.10 -22.76
CA PRO A 519 0.92 -15.32 -21.54
C PRO A 519 1.17 -13.83 -21.80
N GLY A 520 0.50 -12.99 -21.02
CA GLY A 520 0.62 -11.55 -21.06
C GLY A 520 -0.24 -10.94 -19.95
N ASP A 521 -0.14 -9.62 -19.78
CA ASP A 521 -0.96 -8.88 -18.82
C ASP A 521 -2.45 -9.16 -19.04
N ALA A 522 -3.19 -9.35 -17.94
CA ALA A 522 -4.62 -9.67 -17.95
C ALA A 522 -5.37 -8.92 -16.85
N ARG A 523 -6.69 -8.83 -16.97
CA ARG A 523 -7.60 -8.39 -15.90
C ARG A 523 -8.52 -9.53 -15.48
N LEU A 524 -8.52 -9.85 -14.18
CA LEU A 524 -9.38 -10.88 -13.61
C LEU A 524 -10.68 -10.26 -13.08
N ARG A 525 -11.82 -10.83 -13.46
CA ARG A 525 -13.17 -10.42 -13.02
C ARG A 525 -13.89 -11.57 -12.33
N LEU A 526 -14.72 -11.22 -11.34
CA LEU A 526 -15.49 -12.13 -10.49
C LEU A 526 -16.98 -11.73 -10.48
N PRO A 527 -17.76 -12.03 -11.53
CA PRO A 527 -19.15 -11.59 -11.63
C PRO A 527 -20.03 -12.17 -10.51
N GLY A 528 -20.73 -11.30 -9.78
CA GLY A 528 -21.66 -11.67 -8.71
C GLY A 528 -21.01 -12.11 -7.38
N TRP A 529 -19.68 -12.11 -7.28
CA TRP A 529 -18.99 -12.38 -6.01
C TRP A 529 -19.03 -11.14 -5.12
N THR A 530 -18.95 -11.35 -3.80
CA THR A 530 -19.14 -10.25 -2.84
C THR A 530 -17.82 -9.62 -2.43
N ARG A 531 -16.95 -10.36 -1.74
CA ARG A 531 -15.70 -9.79 -1.21
C ARG A 531 -14.71 -10.87 -0.81
N GLY A 532 -13.44 -10.66 -1.13
CA GLY A 532 -12.42 -11.66 -0.86
C GLY A 532 -11.07 -11.35 -1.48
N PHE A 533 -10.28 -12.40 -1.67
CA PHE A 533 -8.92 -12.34 -2.24
C PHE A 533 -8.75 -13.37 -3.36
N VAL A 534 -7.87 -13.07 -4.32
CA VAL A 534 -7.57 -13.96 -5.46
C VAL A 534 -6.08 -14.25 -5.55
N TRP A 535 -5.76 -15.50 -5.85
CA TRP A 535 -4.41 -15.94 -6.22
C TRP A 535 -4.41 -16.53 -7.62
N VAL A 536 -3.37 -16.24 -8.40
CA VAL A 536 -3.10 -16.89 -9.68
C VAL A 536 -1.71 -17.50 -9.61
N ASN A 537 -1.59 -18.82 -9.78
CA ASN A 537 -0.33 -19.55 -9.64
C ASN A 537 0.42 -19.27 -8.32
N GLY A 538 -0.32 -19.08 -7.22
CA GLY A 538 0.24 -18.72 -5.91
C GLY A 538 0.55 -17.24 -5.69
N PHE A 539 0.44 -16.39 -6.73
CA PHE A 539 0.60 -14.94 -6.60
C PHE A 539 -0.71 -14.28 -6.17
N CYS A 540 -0.73 -13.59 -5.03
CA CYS A 540 -1.92 -12.90 -4.52
C CYS A 540 -2.18 -11.59 -5.29
N ALA A 541 -3.12 -11.63 -6.24
CA ALA A 541 -3.53 -10.46 -7.03
C ALA A 541 -4.18 -9.36 -6.17
N GLY A 542 -4.64 -9.69 -4.96
CA GLY A 542 -5.17 -8.74 -3.99
C GLY A 542 -6.67 -8.92 -3.73
N ARG A 543 -7.27 -7.88 -3.17
CA ARG A 543 -8.67 -7.87 -2.70
C ARG A 543 -9.61 -7.52 -3.85
N TYR A 544 -10.71 -8.25 -3.99
CA TYR A 544 -11.87 -7.79 -4.75
C TYR A 544 -13.02 -7.43 -3.81
N TRP A 545 -13.87 -6.49 -4.22
CA TRP A 545 -15.08 -6.15 -3.49
C TRP A 545 -16.14 -5.59 -4.44
N ALA A 546 -17.34 -6.17 -4.41
CA ALA A 546 -18.47 -5.78 -5.26
C ALA A 546 -18.96 -4.34 -5.08
N VAL A 547 -18.56 -3.67 -3.99
CA VAL A 547 -18.97 -2.28 -3.72
C VAL A 547 -18.36 -1.29 -4.70
N GLY A 548 -17.32 -1.70 -5.47
CA GLY A 548 -16.62 -0.84 -6.42
C GLY A 548 -15.79 0.25 -5.73
N PRO A 549 -15.17 1.18 -6.48
CA PRO A 549 -15.33 1.36 -7.92
C PRO A 549 -14.56 0.35 -8.78
N GLN A 550 -13.56 -0.34 -8.21
CA GLN A 550 -12.76 -1.31 -8.94
C GLN A 550 -13.56 -2.60 -9.23
N GLU A 551 -13.63 -3.00 -10.51
CA GLU A 551 -14.38 -4.19 -10.96
C GLU A 551 -13.49 -5.37 -11.37
N SER A 552 -12.17 -5.18 -11.42
CA SER A 552 -11.22 -6.19 -11.89
C SER A 552 -9.87 -6.07 -11.20
N LEU A 553 -9.13 -7.18 -11.11
CA LEU A 553 -7.78 -7.22 -10.58
C LEU A 553 -6.77 -7.35 -11.71
N PHE A 554 -5.72 -6.53 -11.69
CA PHE A 554 -4.61 -6.66 -12.62
C PHE A 554 -3.80 -7.93 -12.30
N VAL A 555 -3.53 -8.74 -13.32
CA VAL A 555 -2.67 -9.93 -13.25
C VAL A 555 -1.48 -9.68 -14.16
N PRO A 556 -0.26 -9.47 -13.62
CA PRO A 556 0.93 -9.30 -14.43
C PRO A 556 1.21 -10.51 -15.30
N GLY A 557 1.59 -10.30 -16.56
CA GLY A 557 1.94 -11.36 -17.50
C GLY A 557 2.96 -12.38 -16.97
N PRO A 558 4.03 -11.98 -16.25
CA PRO A 558 4.97 -12.90 -15.62
C PRO A 558 4.36 -13.89 -14.62
N VAL A 559 3.18 -13.59 -14.06
CA VAL A 559 2.46 -14.51 -13.17
C VAL A 559 1.82 -15.66 -13.97
N LEU A 560 1.47 -15.43 -15.23
CA LEU A 560 0.87 -16.43 -16.13
C LEU A 560 1.94 -17.27 -16.83
N ARG A 561 1.61 -18.53 -17.09
CA ARG A 561 2.50 -19.50 -17.74
C ARG A 561 1.81 -20.09 -18.95
N ALA A 562 2.56 -20.41 -20.00
CA ALA A 562 2.02 -21.19 -21.10
C ALA A 562 1.61 -22.59 -20.60
N GLY A 563 0.43 -23.07 -21.01
CA GLY A 563 -0.21 -24.27 -20.49
C GLY A 563 -1.09 -23.98 -19.28
N ARG A 564 -1.13 -24.93 -18.33
CA ARG A 564 -2.08 -24.92 -17.23
C ARG A 564 -1.71 -23.90 -16.14
N ASN A 565 -2.68 -23.08 -15.78
CA ASN A 565 -2.63 -22.10 -14.70
C ASN A 565 -3.69 -22.45 -13.65
N GLU A 566 -3.44 -22.07 -12.41
CA GLU A 566 -4.34 -22.27 -11.29
C GLU A 566 -4.84 -20.92 -10.75
N VAL A 567 -6.10 -20.89 -10.32
CA VAL A 567 -6.70 -19.75 -9.63
C VAL A 567 -7.32 -20.20 -8.32
N TRP A 568 -7.09 -19.44 -7.25
CA TRP A 568 -7.78 -19.57 -5.98
C TRP A 568 -8.57 -18.31 -5.66
N VAL A 569 -9.78 -18.47 -5.11
CA VAL A 569 -10.64 -17.36 -4.68
C VAL A 569 -11.09 -17.61 -3.25
N LEU A 570 -10.61 -16.80 -2.31
CA LEU A 570 -11.09 -16.80 -0.92
C LEU A 570 -12.27 -15.85 -0.81
N GLU A 571 -13.50 -16.36 -0.72
CA GLU A 571 -14.71 -15.57 -0.53
C GLU A 571 -15.13 -15.53 0.93
N LEU A 572 -15.39 -14.33 1.45
CA LEU A 572 -15.58 -14.08 2.87
C LEU A 572 -17.04 -13.83 3.25
N GLU A 573 -17.94 -13.64 2.28
CA GLU A 573 -19.34 -13.32 2.52
C GLU A 573 -20.33 -14.13 1.66
N GLY A 574 -20.26 -14.04 0.33
CA GLY A 574 -21.18 -14.68 -0.59
C GLY A 574 -20.60 -14.82 -2.00
N ALA A 575 -20.57 -16.07 -2.51
CA ALA A 575 -19.96 -16.36 -3.80
C ALA A 575 -20.92 -16.12 -4.98
N GLY A 576 -20.35 -15.76 -6.12
CA GLY A 576 -21.07 -15.41 -7.34
C GLY A 576 -21.20 -16.54 -8.35
N GLU A 577 -20.98 -16.22 -9.63
CA GLU A 577 -20.93 -17.19 -10.72
C GLU A 577 -19.80 -18.22 -10.49
N GLY A 578 -19.98 -19.45 -10.95
CA GLY A 578 -19.06 -20.57 -10.74
C GLY A 578 -17.75 -20.54 -11.52
N HIS A 579 -17.33 -19.36 -11.97
CA HIS A 579 -16.12 -19.15 -12.75
C HIS A 579 -15.50 -17.78 -12.50
N VAL A 580 -14.22 -17.68 -12.81
CA VAL A 580 -13.53 -16.39 -12.99
C VAL A 580 -13.34 -16.10 -14.48
N ARG A 581 -13.24 -14.83 -14.84
CA ARG A 581 -12.92 -14.41 -16.22
C ARG A 581 -11.58 -13.68 -16.23
N LEU A 582 -10.67 -14.08 -17.10
CA LEU A 582 -9.44 -13.32 -17.40
C LEU A 582 -9.61 -12.68 -18.77
N VAL A 583 -9.46 -11.36 -18.85
CA VAL A 583 -9.65 -10.57 -20.08
C VAL A 583 -8.45 -9.73 -20.43
#